data_AF-A0A193GMZ1-F1
#
_entry.id   AF-A0A193GMZ1-F1
#
_cell.length_a   1.000
_cell.length_b   1.000
_cell.length_c   1.000
_cell.angle_alpha   90.00
_cell.angle_beta   90.00
_cell.angle_gamma   90.00
#
_symmetry.space_group_name_H-M   'P 1'
#
loop_
_entity.id
_entity.type
_entity.pdbx_description
1 polymer ?
#
loop_
_entity_poly.entity_id
_entity_poly.type
_entity_poly.pdbx_seq_one_letter_code
_entity_poly.pdbx_strand_id
1 'polypeptide(L)'
;MATRLQSDVLVPLHGMDDFESSLARLNKKAEAFGLDPIKVVATSQQRYYWKTQDTSAGTEAYIVRLMEGDEPPFGRAVFLVNRLSLDYPIVKLGDWSVVGQIEATEAGNLLFSVSTDPDDVEVMRSHANCAINCEHCNTKRARKLSYLLKDRQGNYKEVGSTCLEDFAGVDPSIALFTQQMHAFWSDYGEESFSADTGRVTAMPVKGYLARVLFCMEVDKGFVSAAKAKEAFVLATYERAAGLDRELQRDARRRDRFYQDYERHAQYADKIIAWWLKSENDDSFTSNVKTLFSNENIELKSKYLAFAAGAVAGHQRQHAKERDAEIPSVHVGEVGQKRDEPLTFHSVTSWDTQYGLQWRLNFRDSNGNRLSWRTSSPPDDLLKPQAVDRTFAARFKVKKHGEYKGVAVTEVSHLKVDRWLDAEVEVAPSVAVITIRPDTAAFMDVGMRNELANIVRAVAEQMDRTPGEEVDVCDINGNTVGSISFAEPEQAVADDDVRISIRLSPGRSASEVAALVARAALAGERGVEDENGLVIGAIEIGRAVQAQQNDVLSDESRPTLSM
;
A
#
# COMPACT_ATOMS: atom_id res chain seq x y z
N MET A 1 -10.54 46.40 -7.04
CA MET A 1 -9.65 45.22 -7.12
C MET A 1 -10.37 44.15 -7.90
N ALA A 2 -9.76 43.61 -8.97
CA ALA A 2 -10.33 42.48 -9.68
C ALA A 2 -10.48 41.31 -8.70
N THR A 3 -11.66 40.69 -8.67
CA THR A 3 -11.87 39.47 -7.87
C THR A 3 -10.95 38.40 -8.47
N ARG A 4 -10.17 37.68 -7.64
CA ARG A 4 -9.31 36.57 -8.09
C ARG A 4 -9.91 35.26 -7.60
N LEU A 5 -9.69 34.18 -8.35
CA LEU A 5 -10.06 32.83 -7.97
C LEU A 5 -8.82 31.99 -7.73
N GLN A 6 -9.00 30.97 -6.89
CA GLN A 6 -8.02 29.91 -6.70
C GLN A 6 -8.61 28.58 -7.14
N SER A 7 -7.82 27.82 -7.89
CA SER A 7 -8.11 26.44 -8.24
C SER A 7 -6.85 25.61 -8.18
N ASP A 8 -7.01 24.32 -7.91
CA ASP A 8 -5.91 23.38 -7.93
C ASP A 8 -5.90 22.62 -9.25
N VAL A 9 -4.70 22.41 -9.78
CA VAL A 9 -4.45 21.53 -10.92
C VAL A 9 -3.45 20.46 -10.53
N LEU A 10 -3.60 19.28 -11.12
CA LEU A 10 -2.74 18.14 -10.91
C LEU A 10 -1.88 17.91 -12.16
N VAL A 11 -0.57 17.88 -11.97
CA VAL A 11 0.40 17.75 -13.07
C VAL A 11 1.37 16.62 -12.74
N PRO A 12 1.40 15.52 -13.53
CA PRO A 12 2.42 14.49 -13.36
C PRO A 12 3.83 15.08 -13.48
N LEU A 13 4.81 14.55 -12.74
CA LEU A 13 6.18 15.11 -12.74
C LEU A 13 6.79 15.28 -14.15
N HIS A 14 6.47 14.36 -15.07
CA HIS A 14 6.97 14.39 -16.45
C HIS A 14 6.22 15.38 -17.35
N GLY A 15 5.05 15.86 -16.94
CA GLY A 15 4.22 16.81 -17.69
C GLY A 15 4.44 18.27 -17.29
N MET A 16 5.40 18.55 -16.40
CA MET A 16 5.68 19.90 -15.92
C MET A 16 6.12 20.85 -17.04
N ASP A 17 6.99 20.41 -17.94
CA ASP A 17 7.48 21.26 -19.05
C ASP A 17 6.32 21.67 -20.00
N ASP A 18 5.41 20.74 -20.28
CA ASP A 18 4.23 20.97 -21.11
C ASP A 18 3.23 21.90 -20.41
N PHE A 19 3.05 21.72 -19.10
CA PHE A 19 2.25 22.59 -18.25
C PHE A 19 2.80 24.03 -18.23
N GLU A 20 4.10 24.20 -17.98
CA GLU A 20 4.76 25.51 -17.94
C GLU A 20 4.66 26.22 -19.29
N SER A 21 4.85 25.50 -20.38
CA SER A 21 4.70 26.01 -21.75
C SER A 21 3.26 26.46 -22.04
N SER A 22 2.27 25.67 -21.59
CA SER A 22 0.86 25.99 -21.73
C SER A 22 0.46 27.21 -20.90
N LEU A 23 0.92 27.28 -19.65
CA LEU A 23 0.72 28.42 -18.75
C LEU A 23 1.36 29.70 -19.31
N ALA A 24 2.58 29.61 -19.86
CA ALA A 24 3.27 30.74 -20.48
C ALA A 24 2.49 31.28 -21.69
N ARG A 25 1.95 30.39 -22.54
CA ARG A 25 1.11 30.76 -23.68
C ARG A 25 -0.19 31.45 -23.23
N LEU A 26 -0.79 31.00 -22.14
CA LEU A 26 -1.98 31.62 -21.55
C LEU A 26 -1.68 33.00 -20.96
N ASN A 27 -0.57 33.14 -20.23
CA ASN A 27 -0.14 34.41 -19.66
C ASN A 27 0.20 35.45 -20.75
N LYS A 28 0.83 35.03 -21.86
CA LYS A 28 1.04 35.92 -23.02
C LYS A 28 -0.26 36.44 -23.61
N LYS A 29 -1.31 35.62 -23.61
CA LYS A 29 -2.65 36.03 -24.04
C LYS A 29 -3.32 36.95 -23.03
N ALA A 30 -3.23 36.63 -21.73
CA ALA A 30 -3.73 37.49 -20.66
C ALA A 30 -3.14 38.91 -20.75
N GLU A 31 -1.82 39.01 -20.95
CA GLU A 31 -1.12 40.29 -21.15
C GLU A 31 -1.63 41.04 -22.38
N ALA A 32 -1.78 40.36 -23.53
CA ALA A 32 -2.35 40.96 -24.73
C ALA A 32 -3.77 41.51 -24.53
N PHE A 33 -4.51 40.96 -23.56
CA PHE A 33 -5.88 41.37 -23.21
C PHE A 33 -5.93 42.32 -21.99
N GLY A 34 -4.78 42.78 -21.48
CA GLY A 34 -4.72 43.67 -20.31
C GLY A 34 -5.19 43.01 -19.00
N LEU A 35 -5.18 41.68 -18.93
CA LEU A 35 -5.52 40.91 -17.74
C LEU A 35 -4.27 40.62 -16.90
N ASP A 36 -4.46 40.51 -15.59
CA ASP A 36 -3.40 40.03 -14.70
C ASP A 36 -2.98 38.59 -15.07
N PRO A 37 -1.69 38.24 -14.96
CA PRO A 37 -1.24 36.88 -15.23
C PRO A 37 -1.77 35.90 -14.18
N ILE A 38 -1.91 34.65 -14.63
CA ILE A 38 -2.13 33.45 -13.82
C ILE A 38 -0.82 33.11 -13.12
N LYS A 39 -0.89 32.90 -11.81
CA LYS A 39 0.27 32.61 -10.96
C LYS A 39 0.11 31.26 -10.28
N VAL A 40 1.18 30.48 -10.22
CA VAL A 40 1.27 29.36 -9.27
C VAL A 40 1.61 29.96 -7.91
N VAL A 41 0.72 29.82 -6.93
CA VAL A 41 0.88 30.38 -5.58
C VAL A 41 1.28 29.35 -4.54
N ALA A 42 1.01 28.08 -4.81
CA ALA A 42 1.50 26.97 -3.99
C ALA A 42 1.81 25.76 -4.86
N THR A 43 2.75 24.95 -4.40
CA THR A 43 3.12 23.67 -5.02
C THR A 43 3.31 22.65 -3.92
N SER A 44 2.66 21.50 -4.06
CA SER A 44 2.88 20.34 -3.21
C SER A 44 2.96 19.09 -4.06
N GLN A 45 3.74 18.11 -3.63
CA GLN A 45 3.78 16.81 -4.29
C GLN A 45 2.83 15.86 -3.58
N GLN A 46 2.01 15.16 -4.36
CA GLN A 46 1.03 14.18 -3.91
C GLN A 46 1.43 12.80 -4.44
N ARG A 47 1.08 11.76 -3.67
CA ARG A 47 1.39 10.36 -3.97
C ARG A 47 0.10 9.62 -4.31
N TYR A 48 0.16 8.81 -5.36
CA TYR A 48 -0.95 7.98 -5.79
C TYR A 48 -0.46 6.58 -6.17
N TYR A 49 -1.35 5.59 -6.07
CA TYR A 49 -1.10 4.25 -6.60
C TYR A 49 -2.30 3.73 -7.38
N TRP A 50 -2.05 2.75 -8.25
CA TRP A 50 -3.09 2.06 -9.00
C TRP A 50 -3.72 0.93 -8.19
N LYS A 51 -5.04 0.98 -8.05
CA LYS A 51 -5.86 -0.11 -7.53
C LYS A 51 -6.67 -0.72 -8.66
N THR A 52 -6.64 -2.04 -8.74
CA THR A 52 -7.42 -2.82 -9.70
C THR A 52 -8.51 -3.57 -8.95
N GLN A 53 -9.71 -3.60 -9.50
CA GLN A 53 -10.85 -4.32 -8.97
C GLN A 53 -11.49 -5.13 -10.09
N ASP A 54 -11.68 -6.42 -9.84
CA ASP A 54 -12.41 -7.28 -10.77
C ASP A 54 -13.92 -7.04 -10.57
N THR A 55 -14.58 -6.63 -11.63
CA THR A 55 -16.03 -6.45 -11.72
C THR A 55 -16.63 -7.47 -12.69
N SER A 56 -17.96 -7.57 -12.72
CA SER A 56 -18.65 -8.44 -13.68
C SER A 56 -18.42 -8.04 -15.15
N ALA A 57 -17.95 -6.81 -15.40
CA ALA A 57 -17.66 -6.28 -16.73
C ALA A 57 -16.17 -6.37 -17.14
N GLY A 58 -15.28 -6.81 -16.23
CA GLY A 58 -13.84 -6.90 -16.47
C GLY A 58 -13.02 -6.40 -15.28
N THR A 59 -11.73 -6.14 -15.50
CA THR A 59 -10.88 -5.52 -14.47
C THR A 59 -10.90 -4.01 -14.65
N GLU A 60 -11.42 -3.29 -13.65
CA GLU A 60 -11.38 -1.84 -13.58
C GLU A 60 -10.13 -1.39 -12.83
N ALA A 61 -9.51 -0.29 -13.26
CA ALA A 61 -8.37 0.32 -12.62
C ALA A 61 -8.69 1.77 -12.25
N TYR A 62 -8.43 2.15 -11.02
CA TYR A 62 -8.58 3.51 -10.53
C TYR A 62 -7.38 3.93 -9.69
N ILE A 63 -7.19 5.23 -9.58
CA ILE A 63 -6.12 5.83 -8.78
C ILE A 63 -6.61 6.02 -7.36
N VAL A 64 -5.72 5.82 -6.40
CA VAL A 64 -5.98 6.09 -4.99
C VAL A 64 -4.91 7.04 -4.49
N ARG A 65 -5.33 8.18 -3.92
CA ARG A 65 -4.44 9.15 -3.26
C ARG A 65 -3.96 8.56 -1.94
N LEU A 66 -2.67 8.69 -1.67
CA LEU A 66 -2.05 8.39 -0.38
C LEU A 66 -1.93 9.68 0.43
N MET A 67 -2.38 9.66 1.68
CA MET A 67 -2.14 10.75 2.63
C MET A 67 -0.71 10.71 3.16
N GLU A 68 -0.31 11.77 3.85
CA GLU A 68 1.01 11.81 4.49
C GLU A 68 1.13 10.68 5.53
N GLY A 69 2.20 9.90 5.45
CA GLY A 69 2.41 8.72 6.29
C GLY A 69 1.77 7.42 5.76
N ASP A 70 0.89 7.48 4.76
CA ASP A 70 0.30 6.28 4.18
C ASP A 70 1.32 5.51 3.32
N GLU A 71 1.27 4.18 3.42
CA GLU A 71 1.95 3.28 2.50
C GLU A 71 0.97 2.58 1.56
N PRO A 72 1.30 2.46 0.26
CA PRO A 72 0.50 1.63 -0.62
C PRO A 72 0.59 0.16 -0.20
N PRO A 73 -0.47 -0.63 -0.43
CA PRO A 73 -0.51 -2.01 -0.02
C PRO A 73 0.64 -2.81 -0.65
N PHE A 74 1.33 -3.59 0.18
CA PHE A 74 2.44 -4.46 -0.21
C PHE A 74 3.57 -3.74 -0.97
N GLY A 75 3.81 -2.46 -0.67
CA GLY A 75 4.92 -1.71 -1.22
C GLY A 75 4.80 -1.46 -2.72
N ARG A 76 3.56 -1.38 -3.23
CA ARG A 76 3.29 -1.10 -4.65
C ARG A 76 3.94 0.20 -5.10
N ALA A 77 4.29 0.25 -6.38
CA ALA A 77 4.82 1.45 -7.00
C ALA A 77 3.79 2.59 -6.96
N VAL A 78 4.31 3.79 -6.77
CA VAL A 78 3.55 5.04 -6.72
C VAL A 78 3.93 5.91 -7.91
N PHE A 79 3.00 6.78 -8.30
CA PHE A 79 3.30 7.88 -9.18
C PHE A 79 3.13 9.20 -8.41
N LEU A 80 4.04 10.11 -8.70
CA LEU A 80 4.15 11.40 -8.03
C LEU A 80 3.52 12.47 -8.91
N VAL A 81 2.69 13.31 -8.31
CA VAL A 81 1.91 14.34 -8.99
C VAL A 81 2.10 15.66 -8.26
N ASN A 82 2.40 16.73 -8.99
CA ASN A 82 2.41 18.07 -8.43
C ASN A 82 0.97 18.60 -8.38
N ARG A 83 0.50 18.94 -7.18
CA ARG A 83 -0.70 19.76 -6.98
C ARG A 83 -0.27 21.21 -6.94
N LEU A 84 -0.67 21.96 -7.95
CA LEU A 84 -0.34 23.37 -8.13
C LEU A 84 -1.60 24.20 -7.87
N SER A 85 -1.52 25.11 -6.89
CA SER A 85 -2.59 26.06 -6.64
C SER A 85 -2.38 27.27 -7.53
N LEU A 86 -3.34 27.54 -8.40
CA LEU A 86 -3.33 28.65 -9.34
C LEU A 86 -4.14 29.80 -8.79
N ASP A 87 -3.63 31.01 -8.95
CA ASP A 87 -4.29 32.27 -8.66
C ASP A 87 -4.43 33.07 -9.96
N TYR A 88 -5.67 33.37 -10.34
CA TYR A 88 -5.99 33.98 -11.64
C TYR A 88 -7.13 34.99 -11.51
N PRO A 89 -7.18 36.01 -12.38
CA PRO A 89 -8.25 37.01 -12.33
C PRO A 89 -9.60 36.41 -12.75
N ILE A 90 -10.68 36.82 -12.07
CA ILE A 90 -12.03 36.64 -12.59
C ILE A 90 -12.23 37.62 -13.73
N VAL A 91 -12.43 37.07 -14.91
CA VAL A 91 -12.91 37.79 -16.07
C VAL A 91 -14.41 38.05 -15.90
N LYS A 92 -14.80 39.28 -15.53
CA LYS A 92 -16.21 39.68 -15.45
C LYS A 92 -16.63 40.43 -16.71
N LEU A 93 -17.65 39.94 -17.43
CA LEU A 93 -18.28 40.66 -18.54
C LEU A 93 -19.41 41.57 -18.01
N GLY A 94 -19.07 42.51 -17.13
CA GLY A 94 -20.08 43.30 -16.41
C GLY A 94 -20.97 42.43 -15.51
N ASP A 95 -22.28 42.38 -15.81
CA ASP A 95 -23.28 41.55 -15.10
C ASP A 95 -23.52 40.17 -15.73
N TRP A 96 -22.76 39.82 -16.78
CA TRP A 96 -22.91 38.58 -17.53
C TRP A 96 -21.72 37.63 -17.35
N SER A 97 -21.99 36.32 -17.36
CA SER A 97 -20.99 35.23 -17.47
C SER A 97 -21.11 34.52 -18.82
N VAL A 98 -20.00 34.02 -19.35
CA VAL A 98 -20.01 33.23 -20.60
C VAL A 98 -20.40 31.79 -20.29
N VAL A 99 -21.47 31.33 -20.91
CA VAL A 99 -21.92 29.93 -20.82
C VAL A 99 -21.21 29.06 -21.86
N GLY A 100 -21.04 29.58 -23.07
CA GLY A 100 -20.34 28.86 -24.14
C GLY A 100 -20.31 29.61 -25.46
N GLN A 101 -19.56 29.06 -26.42
CA GLN A 101 -19.42 29.58 -27.78
C GLN A 101 -20.20 28.73 -28.78
N ILE A 102 -20.80 29.38 -29.76
CA ILE A 102 -21.55 28.78 -30.85
C ILE A 102 -20.88 29.19 -32.16
N GLU A 103 -20.39 28.21 -32.92
CA GLU A 103 -19.78 28.43 -34.23
C GLU A 103 -20.62 27.78 -35.32
N ALA A 104 -21.10 28.57 -36.27
CA ALA A 104 -21.96 28.09 -37.34
C ALA A 104 -21.16 27.37 -38.44
N THR A 105 -21.59 26.16 -38.80
CA THR A 105 -21.08 25.38 -39.93
C THR A 105 -22.20 25.07 -40.92
N GLU A 106 -21.87 24.46 -42.06
CA GLU A 106 -22.86 24.06 -43.07
C GLU A 106 -23.82 22.96 -42.58
N ALA A 107 -23.40 22.15 -41.60
CA ALA A 107 -24.17 21.02 -41.08
C ALA A 107 -24.90 21.30 -39.76
N GLY A 108 -24.76 22.49 -39.18
CA GLY A 108 -25.23 22.85 -37.84
C GLY A 108 -24.19 23.65 -37.07
N ASN A 109 -24.45 23.94 -35.80
CA ASN A 109 -23.52 24.68 -34.95
C ASN A 109 -22.60 23.74 -34.17
N LEU A 110 -21.32 24.10 -34.11
CA LEU A 110 -20.38 23.56 -33.12
C LEU A 110 -20.57 24.32 -31.82
N LEU A 111 -20.70 23.58 -30.72
CA LEU A 111 -20.98 24.10 -29.39
C LEU A 111 -19.77 23.86 -28.48
N PHE A 112 -19.24 24.91 -27.89
CA PHE A 112 -18.13 24.85 -26.93
C PHE A 112 -18.59 25.40 -25.59
N SER A 113 -19.12 24.54 -24.73
CA SER A 113 -19.56 24.91 -23.39
C SER A 113 -18.36 25.24 -22.49
N VAL A 114 -18.49 26.32 -21.73
CA VAL A 114 -17.52 26.79 -20.72
C VAL A 114 -18.06 26.58 -19.31
N SER A 115 -19.38 26.59 -19.14
CA SER A 115 -20.03 26.22 -17.88
C SER A 115 -20.19 24.71 -17.75
N THR A 116 -20.00 24.21 -16.54
CA THR A 116 -20.24 22.81 -16.14
C THR A 116 -21.59 22.61 -15.45
N ASP A 117 -22.39 23.67 -15.29
CA ASP A 117 -23.75 23.60 -14.76
C ASP A 117 -24.65 22.79 -15.73
N PRO A 118 -25.36 21.74 -15.26
CA PRO A 118 -26.21 20.91 -16.12
C PRO A 118 -27.27 21.69 -16.91
N ASP A 119 -27.84 22.73 -16.31
CA ASP A 119 -28.86 23.56 -16.96
C ASP A 119 -28.23 24.40 -18.08
N ASP A 120 -27.04 24.95 -17.84
CA ASP A 120 -26.27 25.70 -18.84
C ASP A 120 -25.89 24.84 -20.05
N VAL A 121 -25.48 23.59 -19.80
CA VAL A 121 -25.13 22.62 -20.85
C VAL A 121 -26.34 22.24 -21.69
N GLU A 122 -27.51 22.08 -21.06
CA GLU A 122 -28.76 21.78 -21.78
C GLU A 122 -29.20 22.96 -22.64
N VAL A 123 -29.15 24.18 -22.12
CA VAL A 123 -29.45 25.38 -22.92
C VAL A 123 -28.48 25.47 -24.09
N MET A 124 -27.17 25.29 -23.89
CA MET A 124 -26.20 25.26 -24.99
C MET A 124 -26.56 24.24 -26.07
N ARG A 125 -26.92 23.01 -25.67
CA ARG A 125 -27.30 21.93 -26.59
C ARG A 125 -28.49 22.33 -27.48
N SER A 126 -29.42 23.12 -26.96
CA SER A 126 -30.59 23.59 -27.72
C SER A 126 -30.20 24.44 -28.94
N HIS A 127 -29.01 25.05 -28.96
CA HIS A 127 -28.53 25.86 -30.09
C HIS A 127 -27.85 25.04 -31.21
N ALA A 128 -27.70 23.72 -31.09
CA ALA A 128 -26.97 22.89 -32.06
C ALA A 128 -27.49 23.00 -33.50
N ASN A 129 -28.81 23.12 -33.67
CA ASN A 129 -29.48 23.17 -34.98
C ASN A 129 -30.18 24.52 -35.23
N CYS A 130 -29.83 25.55 -34.47
CA CYS A 130 -30.44 26.87 -34.58
C CYS A 130 -29.58 27.82 -35.43
N ALA A 131 -30.21 28.76 -36.14
CA ALA A 131 -29.45 29.85 -36.76
C ALA A 131 -28.93 30.81 -35.68
N ILE A 132 -27.70 31.30 -35.83
CA ILE A 132 -27.13 32.30 -34.93
C ILE A 132 -27.96 33.59 -34.98
N ASN A 133 -28.57 33.94 -33.86
CA ASN A 133 -29.47 35.09 -33.72
C ASN A 133 -29.02 35.97 -32.57
N CYS A 134 -28.32 37.05 -32.89
CA CYS A 134 -27.83 37.99 -31.87
C CYS A 134 -28.99 38.79 -31.26
N GLU A 135 -29.27 38.56 -29.98
CA GLU A 135 -30.36 39.19 -29.21
C GLU A 135 -30.03 40.62 -28.74
N HIS A 136 -28.78 41.06 -28.88
CA HIS A 136 -28.40 42.46 -28.65
C HIS A 136 -28.89 43.38 -29.78
N CYS A 137 -28.41 43.14 -31.00
CA CYS A 137 -28.71 44.01 -32.14
C CYS A 137 -29.94 43.57 -32.94
N ASN A 138 -30.43 42.34 -32.71
CA ASN A 138 -31.55 41.71 -33.41
C ASN A 138 -31.48 41.78 -34.95
N THR A 139 -30.28 42.00 -35.49
CA THR A 139 -30.05 42.15 -36.93
C THR A 139 -29.73 40.79 -37.52
N LYS A 140 -30.52 40.37 -38.52
CA LYS A 140 -30.28 39.17 -39.32
C LYS A 140 -29.00 39.32 -40.13
N ARG A 141 -27.95 38.65 -39.70
CA ARG A 141 -26.64 38.58 -40.36
C ARG A 141 -26.18 37.13 -40.34
N ALA A 142 -25.55 36.65 -41.41
CA ALA A 142 -24.93 35.33 -41.45
C ALA A 142 -23.62 35.33 -40.64
N ARG A 143 -23.72 35.37 -39.31
CA ARG A 143 -22.57 35.33 -38.41
C ARG A 143 -22.03 33.92 -38.35
N LYS A 144 -20.70 33.80 -38.35
CA LYS A 144 -20.02 32.52 -38.10
C LYS A 144 -19.89 32.19 -36.62
N LEU A 145 -20.04 33.18 -35.74
CA LEU A 145 -19.68 33.07 -34.33
C LEU A 145 -20.57 33.91 -33.41
N SER A 146 -21.13 33.28 -32.37
CA SER A 146 -21.84 33.92 -31.25
C SER A 146 -21.47 33.27 -29.92
N TYR A 147 -21.86 33.93 -28.83
CA TYR A 147 -21.64 33.49 -27.46
C TYR A 147 -22.97 33.46 -26.71
N LEU A 148 -23.19 32.41 -25.93
CA LEU A 148 -24.29 32.34 -24.98
C LEU A 148 -23.82 32.92 -23.64
N LEU A 149 -24.57 33.89 -23.12
CA LEU A 149 -24.27 34.61 -21.88
C LEU A 149 -25.39 34.37 -20.86
N LYS A 150 -25.05 34.35 -19.56
CA LYS A 150 -26.01 34.23 -18.45
C LYS A 150 -25.86 35.41 -17.49
N ASP A 151 -26.97 36.03 -17.07
CA ASP A 151 -26.93 37.07 -16.05
C ASP A 151 -27.03 36.51 -14.63
N ARG A 152 -26.92 37.38 -13.62
CA ARG A 152 -27.05 36.99 -12.20
C ARG A 152 -28.42 36.48 -11.80
N GLN A 153 -29.45 36.73 -12.61
CA GLN A 153 -30.82 36.26 -12.38
C GLN A 153 -31.08 34.91 -13.07
N GLY A 154 -30.09 34.39 -13.82
CA GLY A 154 -30.17 33.12 -14.55
C GLY A 154 -30.74 33.24 -15.96
N ASN A 155 -30.94 34.45 -16.49
CA ASN A 155 -31.44 34.63 -17.85
C ASN A 155 -30.31 34.49 -18.88
N TYR A 156 -30.62 33.86 -20.02
CA TYR A 156 -29.67 33.65 -21.10
C TYR A 156 -29.84 34.68 -22.22
N LYS A 157 -28.74 35.01 -22.90
CA LYS A 157 -28.73 35.75 -24.16
C LYS A 157 -27.67 35.25 -25.12
N GLU A 158 -28.05 35.03 -26.37
CA GLU A 158 -27.11 34.79 -27.47
C GLU A 158 -26.65 36.12 -28.07
N VAL A 159 -25.35 36.40 -28.02
CA VAL A 159 -24.76 37.63 -28.51
C VAL A 159 -23.70 37.31 -29.56
N GLY A 160 -23.85 37.89 -30.76
CA GLY A 160 -22.88 37.71 -31.84
C GLY A 160 -21.51 38.27 -31.45
N SER A 161 -20.44 37.61 -31.89
CA SER A 161 -19.05 38.00 -31.62
C SER A 161 -18.77 39.49 -31.86
N THR A 162 -19.20 40.05 -33.00
CA THR A 162 -19.00 41.47 -33.34
C THR A 162 -19.85 42.45 -32.51
N CYS A 163 -20.81 41.95 -31.75
CA CYS A 163 -21.71 42.74 -30.92
C CYS A 163 -21.40 42.59 -29.42
N LEU A 164 -20.44 41.73 -29.08
CA LEU A 164 -20.12 41.40 -27.70
C LEU A 164 -19.46 42.59 -26.97
N GLU A 165 -18.61 43.35 -27.66
CA GLU A 165 -18.02 44.58 -27.14
C GLU A 165 -19.09 45.65 -26.87
N ASP A 166 -19.98 45.90 -27.81
CA ASP A 166 -21.07 46.87 -27.66
C ASP A 166 -22.09 46.43 -26.58
N PHE A 167 -22.33 45.13 -26.42
CA PHE A 167 -23.31 44.58 -25.49
C PHE A 167 -22.79 44.48 -24.05
N ALA A 168 -21.59 43.92 -23.87
CA ALA A 168 -21.01 43.62 -22.57
C ALA A 168 -19.94 44.64 -22.15
N GLY A 169 -19.53 45.54 -23.04
CA GLY A 169 -18.43 46.49 -22.82
C GLY A 169 -17.05 45.82 -22.85
N VAL A 170 -16.93 44.63 -23.45
CA VAL A 170 -15.71 43.81 -23.37
C VAL A 170 -15.32 43.21 -24.73
N ASP A 171 -14.02 43.27 -25.05
CA ASP A 171 -13.42 42.67 -26.23
C ASP A 171 -13.77 41.16 -26.34
N PRO A 172 -14.28 40.66 -27.49
CA PRO A 172 -14.59 39.24 -27.71
C PRO A 172 -13.43 38.27 -27.43
N SER A 173 -12.20 38.76 -27.51
CA SER A 173 -10.98 38.01 -27.21
C SER A 173 -10.89 37.58 -25.74
N ILE A 174 -11.56 38.29 -24.84
CA ILE A 174 -11.65 37.97 -23.42
C ILE A 174 -12.57 36.76 -23.17
N ALA A 175 -13.65 36.60 -23.94
CA ALA A 175 -14.47 35.38 -23.91
C ALA A 175 -13.69 34.15 -24.41
N LEU A 176 -12.86 34.34 -25.44
CA LEU A 176 -11.95 33.32 -25.96
C LEU A 176 -10.87 32.90 -24.94
N PHE A 177 -10.39 33.84 -24.12
CA PHE A 177 -9.48 33.55 -23.01
C PHE A 177 -10.14 32.66 -21.95
N THR A 178 -11.40 32.95 -21.57
CA THR A 178 -12.16 32.12 -20.61
C THR A 178 -12.35 30.69 -21.11
N GLN A 179 -12.62 30.50 -22.41
CA GLN A 179 -12.69 29.16 -23.01
C GLN A 179 -11.35 28.42 -22.92
N GLN A 180 -10.24 29.10 -23.20
CA GLN A 180 -8.91 28.51 -23.11
C GLN A 180 -8.51 28.17 -21.67
N MET A 181 -9.01 28.93 -20.69
CA MET A 181 -8.89 28.60 -19.26
C MET A 181 -9.67 27.36 -18.88
N HIS A 182 -10.90 27.22 -19.36
CA HIS A 182 -11.69 26.01 -19.11
C HIS A 182 -11.03 24.76 -19.72
N ALA A 183 -10.56 24.84 -20.97
CA ALA A 183 -9.83 23.74 -21.60
C ALA A 183 -8.56 23.38 -20.80
N PHE A 184 -7.82 24.38 -20.34
CA PHE A 184 -6.64 24.18 -19.50
C PHE A 184 -6.99 23.46 -18.18
N TRP A 185 -8.09 23.81 -17.49
CA TRP A 185 -8.50 23.06 -16.30
C TRP A 185 -8.99 21.65 -16.61
N SER A 186 -9.69 21.45 -17.72
CA SER A 186 -10.13 20.11 -18.16
C SER A 186 -8.93 19.19 -18.41
N ASP A 187 -7.82 19.72 -18.93
CA ASP A 187 -6.60 18.96 -19.22
C ASP A 187 -5.77 18.62 -17.96
N TYR A 188 -5.93 19.37 -16.86
CA TYR A 188 -5.14 19.20 -15.63
C TYR A 188 -5.98 18.99 -14.35
N GLY A 189 -7.30 18.81 -14.48
CA GLY A 189 -8.21 18.58 -13.36
C GLY A 189 -8.10 17.16 -12.80
N GLU A 190 -8.66 16.93 -11.60
CA GLU A 190 -8.64 15.59 -10.97
C GLU A 190 -9.31 14.52 -11.85
N GLU A 191 -10.37 14.90 -12.58
CA GLU A 191 -11.10 14.03 -13.50
C GLU A 191 -10.32 13.69 -14.79
N SER A 192 -9.24 14.42 -15.09
CA SER A 192 -8.39 14.20 -16.27
C SER A 192 -7.37 13.06 -16.09
N PHE A 193 -7.21 12.57 -14.87
CA PHE A 193 -6.26 11.50 -14.55
C PHE A 193 -6.78 10.14 -15.02
N SER A 194 -6.42 9.79 -16.27
CA SER A 194 -6.70 8.48 -16.86
C SER A 194 -5.58 7.46 -16.63
N ALA A 195 -5.85 6.19 -16.94
CA ALA A 195 -4.87 5.08 -16.91
C ALA A 195 -3.55 5.38 -17.62
N ASP A 196 -3.56 6.21 -18.66
CA ASP A 196 -2.38 6.55 -19.45
C ASP A 196 -1.50 7.66 -18.83
N THR A 197 -2.06 8.48 -17.91
CA THR A 197 -1.33 9.59 -17.24
C THR A 197 -0.48 9.14 -16.05
N GLY A 198 -0.84 8.02 -15.41
CA GLY A 198 -0.24 7.53 -14.16
C GLY A 198 0.93 6.58 -14.35
N ARG A 199 1.94 6.93 -15.15
CA ARG A 199 3.19 6.14 -15.22
C ARG A 199 3.80 6.09 -13.82
N VAL A 200 3.98 4.89 -13.26
CA VAL A 200 4.69 4.70 -11.99
C VAL A 200 6.08 5.33 -12.07
N THR A 201 6.42 6.18 -11.11
CA THR A 201 7.69 6.92 -11.10
C THR A 201 8.58 6.55 -9.93
N ALA A 202 8.00 5.99 -8.85
CA ALA A 202 8.74 5.64 -7.65
C ALA A 202 8.15 4.40 -6.94
N MET A 203 8.86 3.91 -5.92
CA MET A 203 8.38 2.92 -4.96
C MET A 203 8.71 3.39 -3.54
N PRO A 204 7.86 3.12 -2.53
CA PRO A 204 8.23 3.32 -1.13
C PRO A 204 9.51 2.54 -0.79
N VAL A 205 10.42 3.13 -0.03
CA VAL A 205 11.72 2.50 0.25
C VAL A 205 11.54 1.16 0.98
N LYS A 206 10.79 1.18 2.10
CA LYS A 206 10.45 -0.01 2.88
C LYS A 206 9.82 -1.09 2.02
N GLY A 207 8.78 -0.73 1.26
CA GLY A 207 8.08 -1.63 0.36
C GLY A 207 8.99 -2.24 -0.72
N TYR A 208 9.89 -1.46 -1.31
CA TYR A 208 10.85 -1.95 -2.29
C TYR A 208 11.83 -2.97 -1.68
N LEU A 209 12.38 -2.67 -0.50
CA LEU A 209 13.30 -3.58 0.18
C LEU A 209 12.61 -4.87 0.62
N ALA A 210 11.34 -4.82 1.05
CA ALA A 210 10.55 -6.00 1.33
C ALA A 210 10.41 -6.92 0.09
N ARG A 211 10.17 -6.34 -1.09
CA ARG A 211 10.12 -7.07 -2.36
C ARG A 211 11.49 -7.65 -2.75
N VAL A 212 12.58 -6.93 -2.49
CA VAL A 212 13.95 -7.45 -2.68
C VAL A 212 14.19 -8.67 -1.79
N LEU A 213 13.82 -8.61 -0.52
CA LEU A 213 13.94 -9.73 0.43
C LEU A 213 13.13 -10.95 -0.03
N PHE A 214 11.88 -10.74 -0.47
CA PHE A 214 11.05 -11.80 -1.05
C PHE A 214 11.72 -12.45 -2.28
N CYS A 215 12.19 -11.64 -3.23
CA CYS A 215 12.89 -12.16 -4.42
C CYS A 215 14.15 -12.95 -4.04
N MET A 216 14.93 -12.46 -3.07
CA MET A 216 16.12 -13.16 -2.58
C MET A 216 15.78 -14.50 -1.92
N GLU A 217 14.65 -14.59 -1.21
CA GLU A 217 14.17 -15.85 -0.63
C GLU A 217 13.73 -16.84 -1.71
N VAL A 218 12.97 -16.39 -2.71
CA VAL A 218 12.52 -17.21 -3.83
C VAL A 218 13.69 -17.72 -4.68
N ASP A 219 14.67 -16.85 -4.96
CA ASP A 219 15.86 -17.17 -5.77
C ASP A 219 16.98 -17.84 -4.97
N LYS A 220 16.78 -18.00 -3.66
CA LYS A 220 17.75 -18.57 -2.74
C LYS A 220 19.09 -17.82 -2.78
N GLY A 221 19.03 -16.49 -2.90
CA GLY A 221 20.18 -15.60 -2.88
C GLY A 221 19.99 -14.29 -3.64
N PHE A 222 21.00 -13.42 -3.56
CA PHE A 222 21.06 -12.17 -4.32
C PHE A 222 21.70 -12.36 -5.70
N VAL A 223 21.10 -11.77 -6.72
CA VAL A 223 21.60 -11.75 -8.11
C VAL A 223 21.97 -10.32 -8.49
N SER A 224 23.27 -10.07 -8.62
CA SER A 224 23.79 -8.76 -9.07
C SER A 224 23.55 -8.53 -10.55
N ALA A 225 23.63 -7.28 -11.00
CA ALA A 225 23.52 -6.93 -12.42
C ALA A 225 24.54 -7.67 -13.31
N ALA A 226 25.78 -7.84 -12.83
CA ALA A 226 26.82 -8.58 -13.54
C ALA A 226 26.47 -10.07 -13.65
N LYS A 227 26.09 -10.71 -12.53
CA LYS A 227 25.71 -12.13 -12.51
C LYS A 227 24.46 -12.39 -13.36
N ALA A 228 23.48 -11.48 -13.32
CA ALA A 228 22.27 -11.53 -14.14
C ALA A 228 22.60 -11.55 -15.63
N LYS A 229 23.52 -10.67 -16.06
CA LYS A 229 23.99 -10.60 -17.44
C LYS A 229 24.72 -11.89 -17.88
N GLU A 230 25.58 -12.44 -17.03
CA GLU A 230 26.30 -13.68 -17.31
C GLU A 230 25.37 -14.90 -17.41
N ALA A 231 24.37 -14.97 -16.54
CA ALA A 231 23.43 -16.08 -16.45
C ALA A 231 22.17 -15.91 -17.32
N PHE A 232 22.04 -14.80 -18.05
CA PHE A 232 20.86 -14.44 -18.85
C PHE A 232 19.55 -14.49 -18.05
N VAL A 233 19.57 -13.99 -16.81
CA VAL A 233 18.40 -13.88 -15.92
C VAL A 233 18.20 -12.43 -15.49
N LEU A 234 17.06 -12.13 -14.87
CA LEU A 234 16.82 -10.80 -14.28
C LEU A 234 17.67 -10.61 -13.02
N ALA A 235 18.21 -9.41 -12.85
CA ALA A 235 18.84 -9.03 -11.59
C ALA A 235 17.77 -8.85 -10.50
N THR A 236 18.14 -9.07 -9.23
CA THR A 236 17.19 -8.96 -8.11
C THR A 236 16.50 -7.60 -8.06
N TYR A 237 17.22 -6.52 -8.42
CA TYR A 237 16.66 -5.17 -8.39
C TYR A 237 15.55 -4.95 -9.43
N GLU A 238 15.71 -5.52 -10.64
CA GLU A 238 14.74 -5.43 -11.74
C GLU A 238 13.52 -6.28 -11.43
N ARG A 239 13.77 -7.48 -10.90
CA ARG A 239 12.72 -8.41 -10.53
C ARG A 239 11.84 -7.85 -9.42
N ALA A 240 12.43 -7.28 -8.37
CA ALA A 240 11.69 -6.68 -7.27
C ALA A 240 10.82 -5.49 -7.74
N ALA A 241 11.33 -4.68 -8.66
CA ALA A 241 10.55 -3.58 -9.26
C ALA A 241 9.42 -4.08 -10.15
N GLY A 242 9.65 -5.16 -10.92
CA GLY A 242 8.66 -5.78 -11.80
C GLY A 242 7.75 -6.82 -11.16
N LEU A 243 7.85 -7.06 -9.84
CA LEU A 243 7.24 -8.21 -9.18
C LEU A 243 5.73 -8.30 -9.37
N ASP A 244 5.01 -7.17 -9.48
CA ASP A 244 3.55 -7.16 -9.68
C ASP A 244 3.11 -7.97 -10.91
N ARG A 245 3.91 -7.95 -11.99
CA ARG A 245 3.63 -8.76 -13.20
C ARG A 245 3.74 -10.25 -12.94
N GLU A 246 4.64 -10.67 -12.06
CA GLU A 246 4.74 -12.07 -11.64
C GLU A 246 3.57 -12.47 -10.75
N LEU A 247 3.22 -11.62 -9.77
CA LEU A 247 2.12 -11.89 -8.84
C LEU A 247 0.75 -11.94 -9.54
N GLN A 248 0.56 -11.15 -10.59
CA GLN A 248 -0.64 -11.21 -11.43
C GLN A 248 -0.78 -12.55 -12.16
N ARG A 249 0.33 -13.19 -12.53
CA ARG A 249 0.34 -14.43 -13.33
C ARG A 249 0.37 -15.69 -12.48
N ASP A 250 0.79 -15.60 -11.23
CA ASP A 250 0.97 -16.74 -10.32
C ASP A 250 0.30 -16.47 -8.96
N ALA A 251 -0.93 -17.00 -8.81
CA ALA A 251 -1.72 -16.86 -7.60
C ALA A 251 -1.02 -17.42 -6.36
N ARG A 252 -0.33 -18.58 -6.47
CA ARG A 252 0.36 -19.17 -5.32
C ARG A 252 1.52 -18.30 -4.86
N ARG A 253 2.27 -17.74 -5.81
CA ARG A 253 3.36 -16.80 -5.49
C ARG A 253 2.82 -15.51 -4.87
N ARG A 254 1.69 -15.00 -5.36
CA ARG A 254 1.01 -13.84 -4.79
C ARG A 254 0.57 -14.09 -3.35
N ASP A 255 -0.09 -15.21 -3.09
CA ASP A 255 -0.59 -15.52 -1.75
C ASP A 255 0.57 -15.69 -0.76
N ARG A 256 1.66 -16.35 -1.19
CA ARG A 256 2.90 -16.42 -0.41
C ARG A 256 3.51 -15.04 -0.16
N PHE A 257 3.60 -14.19 -1.18
CA PHE A 257 4.12 -12.83 -1.01
C PHE A 257 3.31 -12.03 0.00
N TYR A 258 1.97 -12.12 -0.04
CA TYR A 258 1.11 -11.43 0.91
C TYR A 258 1.29 -11.94 2.35
N GLN A 259 1.39 -13.25 2.54
CA GLN A 259 1.68 -13.85 3.85
C GLN A 259 3.05 -13.45 4.40
N ASP A 260 4.05 -13.36 3.53
CA ASP A 260 5.44 -13.08 3.91
C ASP A 260 5.76 -11.57 3.99
N TYR A 261 4.91 -10.69 3.44
CA TYR A 261 5.23 -9.29 3.22
C TYR A 261 5.58 -8.55 4.51
N GLU A 262 4.75 -8.66 5.54
CA GLU A 262 4.93 -7.91 6.78
C GLU A 262 6.26 -8.29 7.46
N ARG A 263 6.58 -9.58 7.46
CA ARG A 263 7.88 -10.10 7.93
C ARG A 263 9.04 -9.49 7.14
N HIS A 264 8.94 -9.37 5.83
CA HIS A 264 9.97 -8.74 5.01
C HIS A 264 10.03 -7.22 5.22
N ALA A 265 8.90 -6.56 5.43
CA ALA A 265 8.81 -5.13 5.67
C ALA A 265 9.44 -4.72 7.01
N GLN A 266 9.20 -5.49 8.08
CA GLN A 266 9.87 -5.28 9.37
C GLN A 266 11.38 -5.49 9.30
N TYR A 267 11.84 -6.45 8.50
CA TYR A 267 13.27 -6.65 8.29
C TYR A 267 13.88 -5.54 7.42
N ALA A 268 13.13 -5.01 6.46
CA ALA A 268 13.52 -3.82 5.70
C ALA A 268 13.73 -2.60 6.62
N ASP A 269 12.86 -2.38 7.61
CA ASP A 269 13.04 -1.28 8.59
C ASP A 269 14.36 -1.42 9.37
N LYS A 270 14.72 -2.65 9.78
CA LYS A 270 16.00 -2.92 10.44
C LYS A 270 17.19 -2.58 9.53
N ILE A 271 17.12 -2.96 8.24
CA ILE A 271 18.15 -2.65 7.25
C ILE A 271 18.28 -1.14 7.05
N ILE A 272 17.15 -0.44 6.91
CA ILE A 272 17.10 1.02 6.75
C ILE A 272 17.76 1.69 7.96
N ALA A 273 17.32 1.35 9.17
CA ALA A 273 17.85 1.90 10.41
C ALA A 273 19.36 1.65 10.56
N TRP A 274 19.83 0.47 10.19
CA TRP A 274 21.25 0.11 10.24
C TRP A 274 22.09 0.97 9.29
N TRP A 275 21.68 1.12 8.04
CA TRP A 275 22.41 1.93 7.05
C TRP A 275 22.41 3.42 7.40
N LEU A 276 21.29 3.95 7.92
CA LEU A 276 21.21 5.34 8.36
C LEU A 276 22.15 5.63 9.54
N LYS A 277 22.37 4.66 10.44
CA LYS A 277 23.29 4.77 11.58
C LYS A 277 24.76 4.45 11.25
N SER A 278 25.06 3.85 10.09
CA SER A 278 26.42 3.42 9.75
C SER A 278 27.40 4.61 9.74
N GLU A 279 28.54 4.50 10.39
CA GLU A 279 29.58 5.56 10.39
C GLU A 279 30.55 5.46 9.20
N ASN A 280 30.39 4.46 8.34
CA ASN A 280 31.25 4.31 7.16
C ASN A 280 31.07 5.50 6.19
N ASP A 281 32.17 6.14 5.84
CA ASP A 281 32.19 7.33 4.98
C ASP A 281 32.66 7.01 3.54
N ASP A 282 32.18 5.89 3.00
CA ASP A 282 32.42 5.55 1.60
C ASP A 282 31.26 6.02 0.70
N SER A 283 31.56 6.18 -0.60
CA SER A 283 30.57 6.66 -1.58
C SER A 283 29.33 5.76 -1.70
N PHE A 284 29.47 4.45 -1.45
CA PHE A 284 28.34 3.53 -1.49
C PHE A 284 27.42 3.78 -0.29
N THR A 285 27.99 3.87 0.92
CA THR A 285 27.25 4.15 2.15
C THR A 285 26.53 5.49 2.08
N SER A 286 27.20 6.55 1.57
CA SER A 286 26.58 7.87 1.38
C SER A 286 25.39 7.84 0.40
N ASN A 287 25.51 7.11 -0.71
CA ASN A 287 24.41 6.92 -1.67
C ASN A 287 23.23 6.15 -1.05
N VAL A 288 23.51 5.08 -0.30
CA VAL A 288 22.47 4.30 0.38
C VAL A 288 21.74 5.14 1.41
N LYS A 289 22.46 5.90 2.24
CA LYS A 289 21.85 6.82 3.22
C LYS A 289 20.96 7.84 2.54
N THR A 290 21.43 8.44 1.44
CA THR A 290 20.63 9.41 0.67
C THR A 290 19.35 8.75 0.16
N LEU A 291 19.43 7.56 -0.43
CA LEU A 291 18.25 6.84 -0.92
C LEU A 291 17.28 6.47 0.21
N PHE A 292 17.79 6.02 1.36
CA PHE A 292 16.98 5.54 2.49
C PHE A 292 16.45 6.66 3.39
N SER A 293 16.97 7.88 3.27
CA SER A 293 16.42 9.08 3.94
C SER A 293 15.18 9.62 3.24
N ASN A 294 14.91 9.19 2.01
CA ASN A 294 13.70 9.54 1.29
C ASN A 294 12.59 8.54 1.58
N GLU A 295 11.35 8.98 1.47
CA GLU A 295 10.17 8.10 1.60
C GLU A 295 10.02 7.16 0.39
N ASN A 296 10.40 7.64 -0.80
CA ASN A 296 10.27 6.90 -2.05
C ASN A 296 11.59 6.87 -2.83
N ILE A 297 11.91 5.74 -3.46
CA ILE A 297 12.99 5.58 -4.45
C ILE A 297 12.41 5.73 -5.85
N GLU A 298 12.96 6.64 -6.66
CA GLU A 298 12.61 6.73 -8.07
C GLU A 298 12.95 5.43 -8.82
N LEU A 299 12.13 5.06 -9.81
CA LEU A 299 12.28 3.85 -10.64
C LEU A 299 13.42 3.94 -11.67
N LYS A 300 14.58 4.46 -11.25
CA LYS A 300 15.82 4.48 -12.03
C LYS A 300 16.62 3.23 -11.69
N SER A 301 17.02 2.45 -12.70
CA SER A 301 17.74 1.19 -12.51
C SER A 301 18.94 1.29 -11.58
N LYS A 302 19.71 2.39 -11.67
CA LYS A 302 20.83 2.65 -10.75
C LYS A 302 20.40 2.75 -9.28
N TYR A 303 19.33 3.47 -8.97
CA TYR A 303 18.88 3.69 -7.59
C TYR A 303 18.34 2.39 -7.00
N LEU A 304 17.53 1.68 -7.78
CA LEU A 304 17.02 0.35 -7.44
C LEU A 304 18.17 -0.64 -7.18
N ALA A 305 19.18 -0.66 -8.05
CA ALA A 305 20.35 -1.52 -7.88
C ALA A 305 21.16 -1.20 -6.62
N PHE A 306 21.35 0.09 -6.29
CA PHE A 306 22.01 0.50 -5.04
C PHE A 306 21.21 0.06 -3.81
N ALA A 307 19.90 0.34 -3.78
CA ALA A 307 19.02 -0.04 -2.67
C ALA A 307 18.95 -1.56 -2.46
N ALA A 308 18.79 -2.34 -3.54
CA ALA A 308 18.81 -3.80 -3.46
C ALA A 308 20.19 -4.33 -3.04
N GLY A 309 21.27 -3.72 -3.53
CA GLY A 309 22.64 -4.03 -3.13
C GLY A 309 22.90 -3.79 -1.64
N ALA A 310 22.22 -2.81 -1.03
CA ALA A 310 22.32 -2.51 0.40
C ALA A 310 21.76 -3.64 1.28
N VAL A 311 20.70 -4.33 0.84
CA VAL A 311 20.17 -5.54 1.53
C VAL A 311 21.23 -6.64 1.57
N ALA A 312 21.82 -6.94 0.42
CA ALA A 312 22.91 -7.94 0.34
C ALA A 312 24.17 -7.48 1.09
N GLY A 313 24.46 -6.17 1.09
CA GLY A 313 25.56 -5.56 1.84
C GLY A 313 25.40 -5.75 3.34
N HIS A 314 24.23 -5.42 3.88
CA HIS A 314 23.86 -5.61 5.28
C HIS A 314 24.05 -7.09 5.71
N GLN A 315 23.49 -8.03 4.94
CA GLN A 315 23.64 -9.46 5.22
C GLN A 315 25.10 -9.92 5.22
N ARG A 316 25.92 -9.43 4.28
CA ARG A 316 27.36 -9.75 4.23
C ARG A 316 28.12 -9.15 5.41
N GLN A 317 27.80 -7.93 5.83
CA GLN A 317 28.50 -7.26 6.91
C GLN A 317 28.19 -7.92 8.26
N HIS A 318 26.91 -8.21 8.53
CA HIS A 318 26.52 -9.03 9.67
C HIS A 318 27.18 -10.41 9.63
N ALA A 319 27.30 -11.06 8.46
CA ALA A 319 28.02 -12.31 8.35
C ALA A 319 29.52 -12.18 8.71
N LYS A 320 30.18 -11.08 8.32
CA LYS A 320 31.59 -10.83 8.65
C LYS A 320 31.82 -10.51 10.12
N GLU A 321 30.99 -9.67 10.72
CA GLU A 321 31.08 -9.30 12.14
C GLU A 321 30.91 -10.55 13.02
N ARG A 322 29.91 -11.38 12.71
CA ARG A 322 29.72 -12.69 13.34
C ARG A 322 30.91 -13.62 13.12
N ASP A 323 31.56 -13.56 11.96
CA ASP A 323 32.77 -14.35 11.66
C ASP A 323 34.01 -13.91 12.43
N ALA A 324 34.11 -12.65 12.85
CA ALA A 324 35.29 -12.11 13.52
C ALA A 324 35.38 -12.50 15.01
N GLU A 325 34.29 -12.94 15.64
CA GLU A 325 34.20 -12.96 17.11
C GLU A 325 34.78 -14.19 17.83
N ILE A 326 35.01 -15.34 17.16
CA ILE A 326 35.45 -16.56 17.88
C ILE A 326 36.48 -17.36 17.06
N PRO A 327 37.71 -17.56 17.58
CA PRO A 327 38.66 -18.52 17.02
C PRO A 327 38.06 -19.93 17.06
N SER A 328 38.00 -20.58 15.90
CA SER A 328 37.43 -21.91 15.78
C SER A 328 38.52 -22.99 15.90
N VAL A 329 38.19 -24.08 16.57
CA VAL A 329 38.99 -25.32 16.64
C VAL A 329 38.20 -26.46 16.02
N HIS A 330 38.89 -27.50 15.53
CA HIS A 330 38.22 -28.68 15.02
C HIS A 330 37.40 -29.40 16.10
N VAL A 331 36.13 -29.64 15.77
CA VAL A 331 35.15 -30.30 16.62
C VAL A 331 35.10 -31.80 16.32
N GLY A 332 35.42 -32.62 17.33
CA GLY A 332 35.32 -34.09 17.28
C GLY A 332 36.43 -34.79 16.49
N GLU A 333 36.34 -36.11 16.38
CA GLU A 333 37.24 -36.93 15.56
C GLU A 333 36.62 -37.28 14.20
N VAL A 334 37.44 -37.43 13.17
CA VAL A 334 36.97 -37.80 11.83
C VAL A 334 36.26 -39.16 11.86
N GLY A 335 34.99 -39.17 11.44
CA GLY A 335 34.12 -40.36 11.48
C GLY A 335 33.21 -40.44 12.70
N GLN A 336 33.43 -39.61 13.73
CA GLN A 336 32.61 -39.58 14.94
C GLN A 336 31.19 -39.09 14.64
N LYS A 337 30.19 -39.74 15.24
CA LYS A 337 28.80 -39.25 15.28
C LYS A 337 28.64 -38.33 16.48
N ARG A 338 28.01 -37.18 16.29
CA ARG A 338 27.71 -36.20 17.33
C ARG A 338 26.24 -35.84 17.32
N ASP A 339 25.78 -35.46 18.50
CA ASP A 339 24.43 -34.98 18.78
C ASP A 339 24.59 -33.76 19.67
N GLU A 340 24.47 -32.56 19.08
CA GLU A 340 24.65 -31.31 19.79
C GLU A 340 23.91 -30.15 19.10
N PRO A 341 23.60 -29.08 19.85
CA PRO A 341 23.02 -27.88 19.29
C PRO A 341 23.94 -27.23 18.25
N LEU A 342 23.36 -26.86 17.11
CA LEU A 342 24.02 -26.04 16.10
C LEU A 342 23.20 -24.79 15.82
N THR A 343 23.87 -23.66 15.71
CA THR A 343 23.31 -22.40 15.23
C THR A 343 23.56 -22.29 13.73
N PHE A 344 22.51 -22.12 12.94
CA PHE A 344 22.62 -21.96 11.50
C PHE A 344 23.16 -20.58 11.15
N HIS A 345 24.18 -20.51 10.30
CA HIS A 345 24.93 -19.28 10.07
C HIS A 345 24.75 -18.73 8.65
N SER A 346 24.87 -19.58 7.63
CA SER A 346 24.66 -19.15 6.25
C SER A 346 24.49 -20.33 5.31
N VAL A 347 23.89 -20.06 4.15
CA VAL A 347 23.83 -20.98 3.02
C VAL A 347 24.34 -20.31 1.74
N THR A 348 25.08 -21.08 0.95
CA THR A 348 25.51 -20.71 -0.40
C THR A 348 25.26 -21.87 -1.35
N SER A 349 24.94 -21.57 -2.61
CA SER A 349 24.79 -22.58 -3.66
C SER A 349 25.63 -22.25 -4.87
N TRP A 350 25.97 -23.30 -5.63
CA TRP A 350 26.62 -23.17 -6.93
C TRP A 350 26.24 -24.35 -7.80
N ASP A 351 26.23 -24.13 -9.12
CA ASP A 351 25.97 -25.19 -10.07
C ASP A 351 27.22 -26.03 -10.30
N THR A 352 27.02 -27.33 -10.53
CA THR A 352 28.09 -28.26 -10.88
C THR A 352 27.63 -29.09 -12.07
N GLN A 353 28.56 -29.78 -12.73
CA GLN A 353 28.20 -30.73 -13.79
C GLN A 353 27.23 -31.85 -13.34
N TYR A 354 27.04 -32.02 -12.03
CA TYR A 354 26.13 -33.01 -11.42
C TYR A 354 24.89 -32.36 -10.80
N GLY A 355 24.63 -31.09 -11.11
CA GLY A 355 23.52 -30.29 -10.59
C GLY A 355 23.90 -29.37 -9.43
N LEU A 356 22.88 -28.69 -8.89
CA LEU A 356 23.01 -27.68 -7.85
C LEU A 356 23.55 -28.27 -6.54
N GLN A 357 24.63 -27.68 -6.03
CA GLN A 357 25.21 -28.03 -4.73
C GLN A 357 25.01 -26.89 -3.73
N TRP A 358 24.80 -27.27 -2.47
CA TRP A 358 24.61 -26.37 -1.35
C TRP A 358 25.74 -26.53 -0.35
N ARG A 359 26.17 -25.41 0.24
CA ARG A 359 27.03 -25.35 1.43
C ARG A 359 26.32 -24.58 2.52
N LEU A 360 26.07 -25.26 3.61
CA LEU A 360 25.50 -24.73 4.84
C LEU A 360 26.64 -24.57 5.83
N ASN A 361 26.68 -23.44 6.53
CA ASN A 361 27.65 -23.17 7.58
C ASN A 361 26.91 -23.00 8.91
N PHE A 362 27.52 -23.48 9.99
CA PHE A 362 26.94 -23.53 11.33
C PHE A 362 27.98 -23.15 12.37
N ARG A 363 27.50 -22.92 13.59
CA ARG A 363 28.32 -22.82 14.80
C ARG A 363 27.85 -23.79 15.87
N ASP A 364 28.78 -24.36 16.61
CA ASP A 364 28.45 -25.05 17.87
C ASP A 364 28.30 -24.04 19.02
N SER A 365 27.96 -24.53 20.21
CA SER A 365 27.83 -23.72 21.43
C SER A 365 29.11 -23.01 21.87
N ASN A 366 30.28 -23.44 21.38
CA ASN A 366 31.58 -22.83 21.66
C ASN A 366 32.00 -21.85 20.56
N GLY A 367 31.18 -21.64 19.54
CA GLY A 367 31.48 -20.77 18.40
C GLY A 367 32.41 -21.38 17.34
N ASN A 368 32.71 -22.68 17.42
CA ASN A 368 33.48 -23.37 16.39
C ASN A 368 32.68 -23.46 15.09
N ARG A 369 33.39 -23.43 13.96
CA ARG A 369 32.79 -23.40 12.62
C ARG A 369 32.59 -24.82 12.09
N LEU A 370 31.36 -25.12 11.69
CA LEU A 370 31.02 -26.36 11.00
C LEU A 370 30.47 -26.05 9.61
N SER A 371 30.67 -26.95 8.65
CA SER A 371 30.06 -26.82 7.33
C SER A 371 29.56 -28.15 6.77
N TRP A 372 28.46 -28.10 6.04
CA TRP A 372 27.85 -29.27 5.42
C TRP A 372 27.60 -28.99 3.94
N ARG A 373 28.09 -29.89 3.08
CA ARG A 373 27.77 -29.88 1.64
C ARG A 373 26.73 -30.94 1.32
N THR A 374 25.72 -30.56 0.57
CA THR A 374 24.60 -31.44 0.18
C THR A 374 23.98 -30.98 -1.14
N SER A 375 23.44 -31.91 -1.92
CA SER A 375 22.56 -31.61 -3.06
C SER A 375 21.11 -31.36 -2.64
N SER A 376 20.72 -31.80 -1.43
CA SER A 376 19.35 -31.76 -0.92
C SER A 376 19.33 -31.26 0.52
N PRO A 377 19.50 -29.95 0.75
CA PRO A 377 19.40 -29.35 2.08
C PRO A 377 17.95 -29.39 2.60
N PRO A 378 17.74 -29.42 3.93
CA PRO A 378 16.41 -29.19 4.52
C PRO A 378 15.88 -27.80 4.12
N ASP A 379 14.64 -27.72 3.65
CA ASP A 379 14.04 -26.47 3.17
C ASP A 379 13.98 -25.39 4.26
N ASP A 380 13.80 -25.78 5.53
CA ASP A 380 13.78 -24.85 6.65
C ASP A 380 15.10 -24.08 6.82
N LEU A 381 16.24 -24.69 6.49
CA LEU A 381 17.55 -24.03 6.53
C LEU A 381 17.80 -23.12 5.33
N LEU A 382 16.94 -23.14 4.31
CA LEU A 382 17.04 -22.22 3.16
C LEU A 382 16.30 -20.91 3.39
N LYS A 383 15.48 -20.82 4.44
CA LYS A 383 14.72 -19.63 4.79
C LYS A 383 15.66 -18.58 5.40
N PRO A 384 15.61 -17.29 5.00
CA PRO A 384 16.46 -16.24 5.54
C PRO A 384 16.42 -16.14 7.08
N GLN A 385 15.29 -16.47 7.68
CA GLN A 385 15.04 -16.41 9.12
C GLN A 385 15.64 -17.60 9.89
N ALA A 386 16.12 -18.64 9.20
CA ALA A 386 16.88 -19.70 9.84
C ALA A 386 18.24 -19.18 10.34
N VAL A 387 18.75 -18.09 9.76
CA VAL A 387 20.04 -17.51 10.14
C VAL A 387 19.97 -17.08 11.61
N ASP A 388 20.99 -17.46 12.37
CA ASP A 388 21.18 -17.24 13.80
C ASP A 388 20.21 -18.02 14.71
N ARG A 389 19.39 -18.90 14.13
CA ARG A 389 18.57 -19.84 14.89
C ARG A 389 19.33 -21.11 15.24
N THR A 390 19.09 -21.62 16.44
CA THR A 390 19.72 -22.80 17.03
C THR A 390 18.76 -23.98 16.97
N PHE A 391 19.27 -25.15 16.61
CA PHE A 391 18.50 -26.38 16.52
C PHE A 391 19.31 -27.56 17.05
N ALA A 392 18.61 -28.57 17.55
CA ALA A 392 19.20 -29.86 17.91
C ALA A 392 19.60 -30.59 16.62
N ALA A 393 20.88 -30.95 16.52
CA ALA A 393 21.46 -31.51 15.32
C ALA A 393 22.17 -32.85 15.60
N ARG A 394 21.85 -33.85 14.78
CA ARG A 394 22.63 -35.09 14.70
C ARG A 394 23.42 -35.14 13.41
N PHE A 395 24.72 -35.37 13.49
CA PHE A 395 25.59 -35.37 12.32
C PHE A 395 26.83 -36.25 12.52
N LYS A 396 27.57 -36.49 11.43
CA LYS A 396 28.83 -37.22 11.43
C LYS A 396 29.96 -36.30 10.98
N VAL A 397 31.04 -36.22 11.76
CA VAL A 397 32.27 -35.52 11.38
C VAL A 397 32.86 -36.20 10.15
N LYS A 398 32.95 -35.45 9.04
CA LYS A 398 33.42 -35.97 7.75
C LYS A 398 34.92 -35.76 7.58
N LYS A 399 35.41 -34.56 7.89
CA LYS A 399 36.85 -34.23 7.88
C LYS A 399 37.10 -32.89 8.57
N HIS A 400 38.36 -32.64 8.89
CA HIS A 400 38.87 -31.34 9.32
C HIS A 400 39.48 -30.60 8.14
N GLY A 401 39.25 -29.29 8.06
CA GLY A 401 39.85 -28.45 7.02
C GLY A 401 39.90 -26.98 7.43
N GLU A 402 40.55 -26.15 6.66
CA GLU A 402 40.73 -24.74 7.01
C GLU A 402 40.11 -23.83 5.95
N TYR A 403 39.58 -22.68 6.38
CA TYR A 403 39.12 -21.63 5.49
C TYR A 403 39.71 -20.29 5.94
N LYS A 404 40.52 -19.69 5.06
CA LYS A 404 41.25 -18.44 5.34
C LYS A 404 42.02 -18.46 6.68
N GLY A 405 42.65 -19.60 6.99
CA GLY A 405 43.42 -19.79 8.22
C GLY A 405 42.60 -20.07 9.48
N VAL A 406 41.28 -20.24 9.37
CA VAL A 406 40.40 -20.60 10.49
C VAL A 406 39.96 -22.06 10.36
N ALA A 407 40.03 -22.83 11.44
CA ALA A 407 39.62 -24.22 11.46
C ALA A 407 38.12 -24.36 11.19
N VAL A 408 37.74 -25.28 10.31
CA VAL A 408 36.36 -25.64 9.98
C VAL A 408 36.20 -27.15 10.02
N THR A 409 35.19 -27.64 10.73
CA THR A 409 34.81 -29.06 10.71
C THR A 409 33.77 -29.31 9.61
N GLU A 410 34.10 -30.11 8.60
CA GLU A 410 33.11 -30.54 7.62
C GLU A 410 32.31 -31.73 8.17
N VAL A 411 30.99 -31.64 8.11
CA VAL A 411 30.05 -32.66 8.59
C VAL A 411 29.26 -33.30 7.43
N SER A 412 28.64 -34.43 7.71
CA SER A 412 27.78 -35.16 6.79
C SER A 412 26.60 -35.79 7.53
N HIS A 413 25.57 -36.20 6.80
CA HIS A 413 24.38 -36.84 7.37
C HIS A 413 23.72 -35.99 8.47
N LEU A 414 23.73 -34.67 8.30
CA LEU A 414 23.13 -33.75 9.25
C LEU A 414 21.61 -33.90 9.20
N LYS A 415 21.01 -34.11 10.37
CA LYS A 415 19.58 -34.13 10.62
C LYS A 415 19.23 -33.02 11.59
N VAL A 416 18.21 -32.25 11.25
CA VAL A 416 17.57 -31.26 12.12
C VAL A 416 16.47 -32.00 12.88
N ASP A 417 16.58 -32.09 14.20
CA ASP A 417 15.58 -32.78 15.03
C ASP A 417 14.49 -31.83 15.51
N ARG A 418 14.87 -30.71 16.13
CA ARG A 418 13.95 -29.64 16.56
C ARG A 418 14.68 -28.30 16.66
N TRP A 419 13.99 -27.19 16.42
CA TRP A 419 14.50 -25.86 16.72
C TRP A 419 14.51 -25.63 18.24
N LEU A 420 15.61 -25.08 18.77
CA LEU A 420 15.83 -24.85 20.19
C LEU A 420 15.47 -23.42 20.61
N ASP A 421 15.43 -22.47 19.67
CA ASP A 421 14.95 -21.10 19.95
C ASP A 421 13.43 -21.02 20.09
N ALA A 422 12.71 -22.11 19.83
CA ALA A 422 11.27 -22.19 20.10
C ALA A 422 10.96 -22.21 21.62
N GLU A 423 11.98 -22.29 22.48
CA GLU A 423 11.83 -22.30 23.95
C GLU A 423 12.31 -20.99 24.63
N VAL A 424 12.71 -19.96 23.88
CA VAL A 424 13.05 -18.64 24.45
C VAL A 424 11.83 -17.71 24.36
N GLU A 425 11.06 -17.70 25.46
CA GLU A 425 10.05 -16.74 25.91
C GLU A 425 9.50 -15.73 24.87
N VAL A 426 8.37 -16.10 24.26
CA VAL A 426 7.20 -15.23 24.27
C VAL A 426 6.11 -16.06 24.93
N ALA A 427 5.76 -15.73 26.17
CA ALA A 427 4.55 -16.30 26.77
C ALA A 427 3.40 -16.08 25.77
N PRO A 428 2.55 -17.08 25.47
CA PRO A 428 1.38 -16.84 24.64
C PRO A 428 0.55 -15.77 25.35
N SER A 429 0.60 -14.53 24.87
CA SER A 429 -0.31 -13.49 25.34
C SER A 429 -1.67 -13.84 24.76
N VAL A 430 -2.48 -14.55 25.54
CA VAL A 430 -3.90 -14.71 25.22
C VAL A 430 -4.54 -13.36 25.50
N ALA A 431 -5.07 -12.74 24.46
CA ALA A 431 -5.93 -11.59 24.63
C ALA A 431 -7.32 -12.08 25.00
N VAL A 432 -7.80 -11.67 26.16
CA VAL A 432 -9.10 -12.03 26.71
C VAL A 432 -9.97 -10.78 26.70
N ILE A 433 -10.93 -10.75 25.79
CA ILE A 433 -11.94 -9.72 25.69
C ILE A 433 -13.13 -10.17 26.54
N THR A 434 -13.48 -9.41 27.56
CA THR A 434 -14.65 -9.69 28.41
C THR A 434 -15.72 -8.63 28.15
N ILE A 435 -16.92 -9.06 27.80
CA ILE A 435 -18.02 -8.21 27.34
C ILE A 435 -19.25 -8.49 28.20
N ARG A 436 -19.90 -7.43 28.68
CA ARG A 436 -21.25 -7.47 29.27
C ARG A 436 -22.26 -7.05 28.21
N PRO A 437 -23.10 -7.97 27.71
CA PRO A 437 -24.10 -7.66 26.70
C PRO A 437 -25.37 -7.07 27.32
N ASP A 438 -25.24 -6.08 28.19
CA ASP A 438 -26.36 -5.42 28.90
C ASP A 438 -26.78 -4.08 28.29
N THR A 439 -26.13 -3.66 27.20
CA THR A 439 -26.48 -2.41 26.50
C THR A 439 -27.53 -2.59 25.42
N ALA A 440 -28.22 -1.49 25.09
CA ALA A 440 -29.26 -1.45 24.04
C ALA A 440 -28.74 -1.91 22.67
N ALA A 441 -27.44 -1.71 22.38
CA ALA A 441 -26.82 -2.13 21.12
C ALA A 441 -26.96 -3.63 20.86
N PHE A 442 -26.85 -4.47 21.90
CA PHE A 442 -27.01 -5.93 21.79
C PHE A 442 -28.46 -6.34 21.52
N MET A 443 -29.43 -5.53 21.96
CA MET A 443 -30.86 -5.74 21.66
C MET A 443 -31.23 -5.28 20.25
N ASP A 444 -30.67 -4.15 19.79
CA ASP A 444 -31.03 -3.53 18.52
C ASP A 444 -30.43 -4.26 17.29
N VAL A 445 -29.16 -4.66 17.37
CA VAL A 445 -28.42 -5.24 16.23
C VAL A 445 -28.29 -6.77 16.36
N GLY A 446 -28.56 -7.29 17.55
CA GLY A 446 -28.49 -8.71 17.89
C GLY A 446 -27.08 -9.14 18.28
N MET A 447 -27.01 -10.01 19.29
CA MET A 447 -25.76 -10.41 19.96
C MET A 447 -24.65 -10.87 19.02
N ARG A 448 -24.94 -11.66 17.97
CA ARG A 448 -23.90 -12.16 17.06
C ARG A 448 -23.25 -11.06 16.23
N ASN A 449 -24.06 -10.13 15.74
CA ASN A 449 -23.60 -9.02 14.92
C ASN A 449 -22.80 -8.04 15.77
N GLU A 450 -23.28 -7.73 16.97
CA GLU A 450 -22.61 -6.81 17.88
C GLU A 450 -21.28 -7.37 18.37
N LEU A 451 -21.21 -8.66 18.72
CA LEU A 451 -19.94 -9.32 19.04
C LEU A 451 -18.95 -9.27 17.86
N ALA A 452 -19.40 -9.50 16.64
CA ALA A 452 -18.54 -9.44 15.46
C ALA A 452 -18.00 -8.02 15.18
N ASN A 453 -18.80 -6.99 15.43
CA ASN A 453 -18.39 -5.59 15.31
C ASN A 453 -17.35 -5.23 16.36
N ILE A 454 -17.63 -5.58 17.62
CA ILE A 454 -16.73 -5.33 18.75
C ILE A 454 -15.37 -6.01 18.53
N VAL A 455 -15.36 -7.30 18.15
CA VAL A 455 -14.12 -8.05 17.90
C VAL A 455 -13.27 -7.41 16.82
N ARG A 456 -13.89 -6.89 15.75
CA ARG A 456 -13.16 -6.19 14.67
C ARG A 456 -12.59 -4.85 15.12
N ALA A 457 -13.39 -4.04 15.82
CA ALA A 457 -12.99 -2.72 16.30
C ALA A 457 -11.83 -2.81 17.30
N VAL A 458 -11.92 -3.77 18.22
CA VAL A 458 -10.90 -4.04 19.23
C VAL A 458 -9.60 -4.53 18.61
N ALA A 459 -9.67 -5.37 17.58
CA ALA A 459 -8.46 -5.97 17.00
C ALA A 459 -7.55 -4.95 16.31
N GLU A 460 -8.13 -3.93 15.66
CA GLU A 460 -7.36 -2.81 15.10
C GLU A 460 -6.62 -2.01 16.19
N GLN A 461 -7.18 -1.92 17.39
CA GLN A 461 -6.53 -1.26 18.53
C GLN A 461 -5.45 -2.16 19.15
N MET A 462 -5.69 -3.47 19.28
CA MET A 462 -4.71 -4.42 19.79
C MET A 462 -3.44 -4.51 18.95
N ASP A 463 -3.54 -4.33 17.63
CA ASP A 463 -2.37 -4.30 16.74
C ASP A 463 -1.56 -3.00 16.86
N ARG A 464 -2.17 -1.90 17.33
CA ARG A 464 -1.52 -0.58 17.50
C ARG A 464 -0.84 -0.44 18.87
N THR A 465 -1.45 -0.99 19.92
CA THR A 465 -0.99 -0.89 21.32
C THR A 465 -1.06 -2.26 22.02
N PRO A 466 -0.19 -3.22 21.63
CA PRO A 466 -0.23 -4.57 22.18
C PRO A 466 0.12 -4.58 23.68
N GLY A 467 -0.74 -5.18 24.49
CA GLY A 467 -0.54 -5.35 25.93
C GLY A 467 -1.11 -4.25 26.84
N GLU A 468 -1.71 -3.19 26.27
CA GLU A 468 -2.43 -2.18 27.05
C GLU A 468 -3.88 -2.60 27.29
N GLU A 469 -4.41 -2.38 28.50
CA GLU A 469 -5.82 -2.57 28.79
C GLU A 469 -6.64 -1.52 28.01
N VAL A 470 -7.56 -2.00 27.17
CA VAL A 470 -8.41 -1.15 26.33
C VAL A 470 -9.86 -1.37 26.71
N ASP A 471 -10.59 -0.26 26.87
CA ASP A 471 -12.04 -0.29 27.04
C ASP A 471 -12.69 -0.81 25.74
N VAL A 472 -13.54 -1.81 25.90
CA VAL A 472 -14.33 -2.36 24.81
C VAL A 472 -15.61 -1.55 24.73
N CYS A 473 -15.87 -0.91 23.59
CA CYS A 473 -17.08 -0.15 23.37
C CYS A 473 -18.03 -0.83 22.37
N ASP A 474 -19.34 -0.67 22.58
CA ASP A 474 -20.35 -1.03 21.59
C ASP A 474 -20.34 -0.07 20.38
N ILE A 475 -21.14 -0.35 19.35
CA ILE A 475 -21.24 0.49 18.14
C ILE A 475 -21.69 1.94 18.43
N ASN A 476 -22.31 2.18 19.59
CA ASN A 476 -22.77 3.50 20.01
C ASN A 476 -21.71 4.23 20.87
N GLY A 477 -20.56 3.60 21.12
CA GLY A 477 -19.46 4.16 21.90
C GLY A 477 -19.60 3.98 23.41
N ASN A 478 -20.55 3.18 23.90
CA ASN A 478 -20.66 2.89 25.34
C ASN A 478 -19.67 1.80 25.72
N THR A 479 -18.97 1.96 26.85
CA THR A 479 -18.08 0.92 27.39
C THR A 479 -18.90 -0.30 27.84
N VAL A 480 -18.63 -1.44 27.24
CA VAL A 480 -19.29 -2.74 27.48
C VAL A 480 -18.35 -3.80 28.03
N GLY A 481 -17.07 -3.48 28.20
CA GLY A 481 -16.09 -4.47 28.63
C GLY A 481 -14.67 -3.97 28.62
N SER A 482 -13.72 -4.89 28.78
CA SER A 482 -12.29 -4.61 28.71
C SER A 482 -11.50 -5.76 28.09
N ILE A 483 -10.27 -5.46 27.69
CA ILE A 483 -9.28 -6.42 27.20
C ILE A 483 -8.21 -6.64 28.27
N SER A 484 -7.91 -7.91 28.54
CA SER A 484 -6.74 -8.30 29.35
C SER A 484 -5.83 -9.25 28.58
N PHE A 485 -4.54 -9.30 28.96
CA PHE A 485 -3.53 -10.11 28.29
C PHE A 485 -2.95 -11.15 29.25
N ALA A 486 -3.70 -12.23 29.48
CA ALA A 486 -3.32 -13.35 30.34
C ALA A 486 -4.12 -14.60 29.96
N GLU A 487 -3.62 -15.78 30.33
CA GLU A 487 -4.42 -17.00 30.24
C GLU A 487 -5.68 -16.85 31.12
N PRO A 488 -6.87 -17.29 30.65
CA PRO A 488 -8.09 -17.20 31.44
C PRO A 488 -8.03 -18.15 32.64
N GLU A 489 -7.74 -17.62 33.83
CA GLU A 489 -7.62 -18.41 35.07
C GLU A 489 -8.98 -18.79 35.70
N GLN A 490 -10.08 -18.12 35.31
CA GLN A 490 -11.40 -18.24 35.93
C GLN A 490 -12.47 -18.64 34.91
N ALA A 491 -13.56 -19.29 35.35
CA ALA A 491 -14.74 -19.50 34.50
C ALA A 491 -15.36 -18.15 34.07
N VAL A 492 -16.07 -18.13 32.94
CA VAL A 492 -16.83 -16.94 32.51
C VAL A 492 -17.96 -16.68 33.50
N ALA A 493 -18.14 -15.43 33.92
CA ALA A 493 -19.26 -15.05 34.78
C ALA A 493 -20.59 -15.29 34.06
N ASP A 494 -21.67 -15.53 34.81
CA ASP A 494 -22.96 -15.91 34.20
C ASP A 494 -23.51 -14.86 33.23
N ASP A 495 -23.19 -13.57 33.45
CA ASP A 495 -23.65 -12.42 32.67
C ASP A 495 -22.64 -11.95 31.61
N ASP A 496 -21.47 -12.59 31.49
CA ASP A 496 -20.40 -12.15 30.59
C ASP A 496 -20.30 -13.03 29.32
N VAL A 497 -19.79 -12.43 28.25
CA VAL A 497 -19.23 -13.14 27.09
C VAL A 497 -17.72 -12.94 27.10
N ARG A 498 -16.96 -14.02 27.00
CA ARG A 498 -15.51 -13.99 26.90
C ARG A 498 -15.04 -14.45 25.54
N ILE A 499 -14.14 -13.69 24.95
CA ILE A 499 -13.46 -14.06 23.71
C ILE A 499 -11.98 -14.15 23.98
N SER A 500 -11.42 -15.35 23.77
CA SER A 500 -10.00 -15.61 23.96
C SER A 500 -9.33 -15.71 22.59
N ILE A 501 -8.32 -14.88 22.34
CA ILE A 501 -7.55 -14.84 21.10
C ILE A 501 -6.11 -15.21 21.43
N ARG A 502 -5.62 -16.30 20.85
CA ARG A 502 -4.23 -16.72 21.03
C ARG A 502 -3.35 -15.96 20.06
N LEU A 503 -2.55 -15.03 20.58
CA LEU A 503 -1.58 -14.29 19.79
C LEU A 503 -0.36 -15.17 19.50
N SER A 504 0.11 -15.15 18.26
CA SER A 504 1.30 -15.90 17.84
C SER A 504 2.17 -15.06 16.93
N PRO A 505 3.50 -15.26 16.90
CA PRO A 505 4.41 -14.48 16.06
C PRO A 505 4.14 -14.54 14.54
N GLY A 506 3.25 -15.45 14.10
CA GLY A 506 2.91 -15.66 12.70
C GLY A 506 1.50 -15.19 12.29
N ARG A 507 0.72 -14.60 13.21
CA ARG A 507 -0.63 -14.06 12.91
C ARG A 507 -0.89 -12.80 13.74
N SER A 508 -1.39 -11.74 13.10
CA SER A 508 -1.80 -10.52 13.81
C SER A 508 -3.06 -10.73 14.65
N ALA A 509 -3.33 -9.86 15.63
CA ALA A 509 -4.57 -9.92 16.39
C ALA A 509 -5.77 -9.70 15.47
N SER A 510 -5.66 -8.78 14.50
CA SER A 510 -6.69 -8.53 13.47
C SER A 510 -6.99 -9.75 12.60
N GLU A 511 -5.98 -10.53 12.22
CA GLU A 511 -6.20 -11.74 11.43
C GLU A 511 -7.01 -12.79 12.19
N VAL A 512 -6.66 -13.05 13.45
CA VAL A 512 -7.39 -14.04 14.27
C VAL A 512 -8.77 -13.49 14.65
N ALA A 513 -8.88 -12.21 14.98
CA ALA A 513 -10.15 -11.56 15.28
C ALA A 513 -11.11 -11.57 14.09
N ALA A 514 -10.63 -11.40 12.85
CA ALA A 514 -11.47 -11.52 11.66
C ALA A 514 -12.06 -12.93 11.51
N LEU A 515 -11.30 -13.97 11.87
CA LEU A 515 -11.79 -15.34 11.89
C LEU A 515 -12.80 -15.56 13.03
N VAL A 516 -12.52 -15.05 14.23
CA VAL A 516 -13.42 -15.15 15.39
C VAL A 516 -14.74 -14.40 15.13
N ALA A 517 -14.70 -13.22 14.49
CA ALA A 517 -15.89 -12.48 14.09
C ALA A 517 -16.74 -13.27 13.08
N ARG A 518 -16.12 -14.01 12.15
CA ARG A 518 -16.85 -14.91 11.23
C ARG A 518 -17.49 -16.07 11.98
N ALA A 519 -16.77 -16.69 12.91
CA ALA A 519 -17.29 -17.76 13.76
C ALA A 519 -18.49 -17.28 14.59
N ALA A 520 -18.41 -16.08 15.20
CA ALA A 520 -19.50 -15.46 15.95
C ALA A 520 -20.77 -15.27 15.10
N LEU A 521 -20.63 -14.75 13.88
CA LEU A 521 -21.75 -14.59 12.93
C LEU A 521 -22.37 -15.94 12.54
N ALA A 522 -21.54 -16.96 12.33
CA ALA A 522 -21.97 -18.31 12.02
C ALA A 522 -22.60 -19.05 13.22
N GLY A 523 -22.47 -18.52 14.44
CA GLY A 523 -22.91 -19.18 15.67
C GLY A 523 -21.95 -20.27 16.16
N GLU A 524 -20.72 -20.27 15.67
CA GLU A 524 -19.63 -21.16 16.09
C GLU A 524 -18.96 -20.64 17.37
N ARG A 525 -18.36 -21.53 18.16
CA ARG A 525 -17.75 -21.20 19.47
C ARG A 525 -16.23 -21.11 19.47
N GLY A 526 -15.59 -21.24 18.32
CA GLY A 526 -14.15 -21.17 18.24
C GLY A 526 -13.62 -21.27 16.82
N VAL A 527 -12.32 -21.05 16.69
CA VAL A 527 -11.56 -21.10 15.45
C VAL A 527 -10.33 -21.94 15.68
N GLU A 528 -10.08 -22.88 14.79
CA GLU A 528 -8.88 -23.72 14.77
C GLU A 528 -7.94 -23.32 13.63
N ASP A 529 -6.63 -23.52 13.83
CA ASP A 529 -5.65 -23.41 12.75
C ASP A 529 -5.56 -24.70 11.90
N GLU A 530 -4.67 -24.68 10.90
CA GLU A 530 -4.43 -25.80 9.99
C GLU A 530 -3.90 -27.08 10.67
N ASN A 531 -3.44 -26.96 11.93
CA ASN A 531 -2.93 -28.07 12.75
C ASN A 531 -3.96 -28.52 13.80
N GLY A 532 -5.17 -27.95 13.80
CA GLY A 532 -6.23 -28.24 14.78
C GLY A 532 -6.01 -27.56 16.14
N LEU A 533 -5.15 -26.54 16.22
CA LEU A 533 -4.97 -25.78 17.44
C LEU A 533 -6.04 -24.69 17.53
N VAL A 534 -6.76 -24.62 18.65
CA VAL A 534 -7.70 -23.52 18.91
C VAL A 534 -6.93 -22.20 19.03
N ILE A 535 -7.18 -21.30 18.09
CA ILE A 535 -6.58 -19.95 18.02
C ILE A 535 -7.54 -18.86 18.48
N GLY A 536 -8.84 -19.15 18.51
CA GLY A 536 -9.87 -18.26 19.02
C GLY A 536 -10.99 -19.05 19.67
N ALA A 537 -11.54 -18.58 20.78
CA ALA A 537 -12.66 -19.22 21.48
C ALA A 537 -13.68 -18.18 21.95
N ILE A 538 -14.97 -18.53 21.88
CA ILE A 538 -16.10 -17.72 22.35
C ILE A 538 -16.81 -18.52 23.45
N GLU A 539 -16.71 -18.03 24.67
CA GLU A 539 -17.32 -18.59 25.86
C GLU A 539 -18.47 -17.67 26.32
N ILE A 540 -19.66 -18.23 26.56
CA ILE A 540 -20.87 -17.47 26.89
C ILE A 540 -21.34 -17.89 28.28
N GLY A 541 -21.54 -16.93 29.17
CA GLY A 541 -22.11 -17.11 30.50
C GLY A 541 -23.52 -17.68 30.47
N ARG A 542 -23.93 -18.35 31.56
CA ARG A 542 -25.20 -19.11 31.60
C ARG A 542 -26.43 -18.22 31.46
N ALA A 543 -26.43 -17.02 32.04
CA ALA A 543 -27.55 -16.09 31.97
C ALA A 543 -27.69 -15.51 30.56
N VAL A 544 -26.58 -15.14 29.92
CA VAL A 544 -26.54 -14.70 28.51
C VAL A 544 -27.04 -15.81 27.57
N GLN A 545 -26.63 -17.06 27.83
CA GLN A 545 -27.07 -18.21 27.04
C GLN A 545 -28.57 -18.48 27.20
N ALA A 546 -29.15 -18.23 28.37
CA ALA A 546 -30.59 -18.33 28.60
C ALA A 546 -31.37 -17.25 27.84
N GLN A 547 -30.88 -16.00 27.82
CA GLN A 547 -31.49 -14.89 27.09
C GLN A 547 -31.47 -15.11 25.56
N GLN A 548 -30.40 -15.70 25.01
CA GLN A 548 -30.37 -16.08 23.58
C GLN A 548 -31.41 -17.14 23.22
N ASN A 549 -31.65 -18.10 24.12
CA ASN A 549 -32.64 -19.15 23.90
C ASN A 549 -34.09 -18.62 24.04
N ASP A 550 -34.32 -17.63 24.91
CA ASP A 550 -35.62 -16.97 25.06
C ASP A 550 -35.99 -16.17 23.80
N VAL A 551 -35.03 -15.45 23.19
CA VAL A 551 -35.22 -14.71 21.93
C VAL A 551 -35.49 -15.63 20.72
N LEU A 552 -35.07 -16.90 20.78
CA LEU A 552 -35.37 -17.92 19.76
C LEU A 552 -36.67 -18.71 20.04
N SER A 553 -37.32 -18.48 21.19
CA SER A 553 -38.52 -19.23 21.61
C SER A 553 -39.85 -18.52 21.31
N ASP A 554 -39.82 -17.25 20.90
CA ASP A 554 -41.03 -16.46 20.57
C ASP A 554 -41.29 -16.37 19.05
N GLU A 555 -41.28 -17.51 18.36
CA GLU A 555 -42.03 -17.66 17.10
C GLU A 555 -43.53 -17.85 17.41
N SER A 556 -44.15 -16.82 17.99
CA SER A 556 -45.61 -16.74 18.08
C SER A 556 -46.20 -16.31 16.73
N ARG A 557 -46.58 -17.33 15.95
CA ARG A 557 -47.66 -17.42 14.93
C ARG A 557 -48.23 -16.09 14.38
N PRO A 558 -48.30 -15.92 13.04
CA PRO A 558 -49.16 -14.89 12.47
C PRO A 558 -50.63 -15.29 12.67
N THR A 559 -51.32 -14.62 13.60
CA THR A 559 -52.78 -14.59 13.60
C THR A 559 -53.25 -13.76 12.42
N LEU A 560 -53.74 -14.48 11.40
CA LEU A 560 -54.78 -14.00 10.50
C LEU A 560 -55.97 -13.44 11.29
N SER A 561 -56.26 -12.15 11.18
CA SER A 561 -57.65 -11.65 11.17
C SER A 561 -57.76 -10.20 10.67
N MET A 562 -58.54 -10.08 9.58
CA MET A 562 -59.20 -8.91 8.97
C MET A 562 -58.36 -7.78 8.38
#